data_AF-L8JPX2-F1
#
_entry.id   AF-L8JPX2-F1
#
_cell.length_a   1.000
_cell.length_b   1.000
_cell.length_c   1.000
_cell.angle_alpha   90.00
_cell.angle_beta   90.00
_cell.angle_gamma   90.00
#
_symmetry.space_group_name_H-M   'P 1'
#
loop_
_entity.id
_entity.type
_entity.pdbx_description
1 polymer ?
#
loop_
_entity_poly.entity_id
_entity_poly.type
_entity_poly.pdbx_seq_one_letter_code
_entity_poly.pdbx_strand_id
1 'polypeptide(L)'
;MKSSPYHFILFVVFAIFLGGCDSLDRTSGKKSGKKEGVVKQYYPDGSLKNEITFADGKKNGVAKNYYKNGRLRQQVSYLNNVKHGDVITYYESGSKYQVTPYVNGEIHGLRKKFRVDGRLLAEVPYVNNEACRGLKEYLTDGELKTRYPTIVVEEIDNLLRSNEFTLRISVSDNSKKVVYYIGELDEQGCISADAMRLEPQRPGVLDIKYHLGPGMFIMEELNIIAVVQTRLGNPYITEKKYNLAIENRG
;
A
#
# COMPACT_ATOMS: atom_id res chain seq x y z
N MET A 1 -35.45 40.72 27.14
CA MET A 1 -34.68 40.97 28.38
C MET A 1 -33.23 40.65 28.07
N LYS A 2 -32.23 41.53 27.92
CA LYS A 2 -31.97 42.97 28.20
C LYS A 2 -31.28 43.53 26.91
N SER A 3 -31.64 44.64 26.26
CA SER A 3 -31.43 46.10 26.57
C SER A 3 -30.04 46.39 27.17
N SER A 4 -29.19 47.31 26.73
CA SER A 4 -29.31 48.55 25.94
C SER A 4 -27.89 49.04 25.54
N PRO A 5 -27.75 49.86 24.48
CA PRO A 5 -26.51 50.46 23.95
C PRO A 5 -26.36 51.95 24.35
N TYR A 6 -25.19 52.61 24.15
CA TYR A 6 -25.00 54.09 23.99
C TYR A 6 -23.59 54.39 23.44
N HIS A 7 -23.45 54.98 22.24
CA HIS A 7 -23.19 56.41 21.88
C HIS A 7 -21.70 56.82 21.86
N PHE A 8 -21.13 57.13 20.68
CA PHE A 8 -21.06 58.44 19.98
C PHE A 8 -20.05 59.39 20.63
N ILE A 9 -18.99 59.78 19.91
CA ILE A 9 -18.40 61.14 19.88
C ILE A 9 -17.32 61.19 18.78
N LEU A 10 -17.45 62.21 17.93
CA LEU A 10 -16.60 62.67 16.85
C LEU A 10 -16.12 64.08 17.22
N PHE A 11 -14.82 64.38 17.25
CA PHE A 11 -14.18 65.71 17.11
C PHE A 11 -12.69 65.45 16.74
N VAL A 12 -12.16 65.80 15.55
CA VAL A 12 -11.64 67.12 15.09
C VAL A 12 -10.35 67.51 15.87
N VAL A 13 -9.17 67.91 15.35
CA VAL A 13 -8.55 68.24 14.03
C VAL A 13 -7.09 68.70 14.32
N PHE A 14 -6.17 68.60 13.33
CA PHE A 14 -4.88 69.34 13.15
C PHE A 14 -3.72 69.11 14.16
N ALA A 15 -2.41 69.19 13.84
CA ALA A 15 -1.64 69.55 12.66
C ALA A 15 -0.14 69.17 12.83
N ILE A 16 0.50 68.74 11.72
CA ILE A 16 1.84 69.12 11.17
C ILE A 16 3.07 69.22 12.12
N PHE A 17 4.14 68.44 11.88
CA PHE A 17 5.43 68.89 11.29
C PHE A 17 6.47 67.76 11.14
N LEU A 18 7.35 67.98 10.15
CA LEU A 18 8.36 67.14 9.54
C LEU A 18 9.54 66.75 10.46
N GLY A 19 10.17 65.61 10.14
CA GLY A 19 11.61 65.40 10.36
C GLY A 19 11.97 64.13 11.09
N GLY A 20 12.44 63.12 10.36
CA GLY A 20 13.03 61.91 10.95
C GLY A 20 13.27 60.83 9.90
N CYS A 21 14.44 60.87 9.29
CA CYS A 21 14.99 59.75 8.52
C CYS A 21 15.17 58.58 9.48
N ASP A 22 14.47 57.48 9.24
CA ASP A 22 14.92 56.19 9.77
C ASP A 22 14.79 55.12 8.70
N SER A 23 15.92 54.49 8.49
CA SER A 23 16.16 53.45 7.50
C SER A 23 15.51 52.13 7.89
N LEU A 24 15.26 51.31 6.87
CA LEU A 24 14.95 49.87 6.92
C LEU A 24 13.50 49.53 7.30
N ASP A 25 12.69 49.26 6.28
CA ASP A 25 12.25 47.88 6.14
C ASP A 25 12.08 47.49 4.67
N ARG A 26 13.12 46.86 4.12
CA ARG A 26 12.95 45.98 2.95
C ARG A 26 12.28 44.71 3.45
N THR A 27 10.97 44.75 3.68
CA THR A 27 10.18 43.53 3.60
C THR A 27 10.13 43.13 2.14
N SER A 28 11.14 42.35 1.75
CA SER A 28 11.04 41.38 0.67
C SER A 28 9.82 40.52 0.96
N GLY A 29 8.66 40.99 0.53
CA GLY A 29 7.53 40.13 0.22
C GLY A 29 8.02 39.21 -0.88
N LYS A 30 8.67 38.11 -0.49
CA LYS A 30 8.93 36.97 -1.34
C LYS A 30 7.54 36.49 -1.75
N LYS A 31 7.02 37.04 -2.85
CA LYS A 31 5.85 36.53 -3.54
C LYS A 31 6.22 35.09 -3.84
N SER A 32 5.76 34.16 -3.00
CA SER A 32 5.78 32.74 -3.28
C SER A 32 4.81 32.54 -4.43
N GLY A 33 5.25 32.90 -5.63
CA GLY A 33 4.48 32.65 -6.83
C GLY A 33 4.13 31.17 -6.82
N LYS A 34 2.84 30.87 -6.88
CA LYS A 34 2.36 29.51 -7.06
C LYS A 34 3.10 28.93 -8.27
N LYS A 35 3.67 27.72 -8.11
CA LYS A 35 4.30 27.02 -9.23
C LYS A 35 3.24 26.77 -10.29
N GLU A 36 3.55 27.13 -11.53
CA GLU A 36 2.65 26.99 -12.67
C GLU A 36 3.43 26.37 -13.84
N GLY A 37 2.77 25.53 -14.62
CA GLY A 37 3.36 24.88 -15.78
C GLY A 37 4.31 23.72 -15.44
N VAL A 38 5.18 23.39 -16.39
CA VAL A 38 6.07 22.22 -16.30
C VAL A 38 7.38 22.60 -15.63
N VAL A 39 7.67 21.99 -14.47
CA VAL A 39 8.95 22.11 -13.78
C VAL A 39 9.82 20.91 -14.12
N LYS A 40 11.06 21.16 -14.53
CA LYS A 40 12.02 20.13 -14.94
C LYS A 40 13.18 20.04 -13.95
N GLN A 41 13.70 18.83 -13.76
CA GLN A 41 14.97 18.58 -13.08
C GLN A 41 15.87 17.75 -13.99
N TYR A 42 17.17 17.95 -13.85
CA TYR A 42 18.20 17.35 -14.69
C TYR A 42 19.17 16.52 -13.85
N TYR A 43 19.81 15.55 -14.50
CA TYR A 43 20.96 14.84 -13.96
C TYR A 43 22.22 15.73 -13.99
N PRO A 44 23.30 15.36 -13.30
CA PRO A 44 24.55 16.12 -13.32
C PRO A 44 25.17 16.31 -14.71
N ASP A 45 24.89 15.39 -15.64
CA ASP A 45 25.33 15.46 -17.04
C ASP A 45 24.44 16.37 -17.93
N GLY A 46 23.42 17.00 -17.34
CA GLY A 46 22.47 17.85 -18.06
C GLY A 46 21.31 17.11 -18.73
N SER A 47 21.27 15.77 -18.69
CA SER A 47 20.14 15.00 -19.24
C SER A 47 18.88 15.17 -18.39
N LEU A 48 17.71 15.12 -19.02
CA LEU A 48 16.42 15.31 -18.32
C LEU A 48 16.18 14.16 -17.34
N LYS A 49 15.96 14.48 -16.07
CA LYS A 49 15.72 13.51 -14.99
C LYS A 49 14.25 13.35 -14.68
N ASN A 50 13.52 14.45 -14.54
CA ASN A 50 12.07 14.45 -14.37
C ASN A 50 11.43 15.74 -14.85
N GLU A 51 10.14 15.65 -15.17
CA GLU A 51 9.27 16.79 -15.42
C GLU A 51 7.95 16.59 -14.67
N ILE A 52 7.45 17.66 -14.05
CA ILE A 52 6.23 17.64 -13.23
C ILE A 52 5.38 18.83 -13.63
N THR A 53 4.11 18.58 -13.95
CA THR A 53 3.14 19.61 -14.26
C THR A 53 2.52 20.15 -12.96
N PHE A 54 2.55 21.47 -12.80
CA PHE A 54 1.92 22.19 -11.69
C PHE A 54 0.80 23.10 -12.22
N ALA A 55 -0.29 23.16 -11.46
CA ALA A 55 -1.34 24.15 -11.59
C ALA A 55 -1.70 24.65 -10.18
N ASP A 56 -1.77 25.96 -9.99
CA ASP A 56 -2.08 26.58 -8.70
C ASP A 56 -1.12 26.18 -7.56
N GLY A 57 0.14 25.92 -7.90
CA GLY A 57 1.15 25.46 -6.95
C GLY A 57 1.01 23.99 -6.51
N LYS A 58 0.06 23.24 -7.09
CA LYS A 58 -0.15 21.82 -6.84
C LYS A 58 0.25 21.01 -8.07
N LYS A 59 0.78 19.81 -7.87
CA LYS A 59 0.98 18.85 -8.97
C LYS A 59 -0.38 18.51 -9.56
N ASN A 60 -0.54 18.74 -10.86
CA ASN A 60 -1.78 18.49 -11.56
C ASN A 60 -1.47 18.10 -13.00
N GLY A 61 -1.99 16.95 -13.44
CA GLY A 61 -1.60 16.32 -14.69
C GLY A 61 -0.47 15.31 -14.53
N VAL A 62 0.31 15.11 -15.60
CA VAL A 62 1.30 14.03 -15.68
C VAL A 62 2.66 14.50 -15.20
N ALA A 63 3.28 13.69 -14.34
CA ALA A 63 4.70 13.75 -14.02
C ALA A 63 5.44 12.60 -14.72
N LYS A 64 6.64 12.85 -15.23
CA LYS A 64 7.49 11.86 -15.89
C LYS A 64 8.86 11.83 -15.25
N ASN A 65 9.39 10.63 -15.08
CA ASN A 65 10.76 10.37 -14.68
C ASN A 65 11.47 9.63 -15.82
N TYR A 66 12.73 9.94 -16.05
CA TYR A 66 13.52 9.35 -17.14
C TYR A 66 14.69 8.55 -16.58
N TYR A 67 15.20 7.61 -17.38
CA TYR A 67 16.52 7.01 -17.19
C TYR A 67 17.61 7.97 -17.66
N LYS A 68 18.87 7.73 -17.26
CA LYS A 68 20.01 8.55 -17.72
C LYS A 68 20.18 8.55 -19.25
N ASN A 69 19.75 7.48 -19.92
CA ASN A 69 19.77 7.39 -21.38
C ASN A 69 18.63 8.21 -22.06
N GLY A 70 17.83 8.96 -21.29
CA GLY A 70 16.73 9.78 -21.78
C GLY A 70 15.41 9.04 -22.03
N ARG A 71 15.36 7.72 -21.88
CA ARG A 71 14.10 6.96 -22.04
C ARG A 71 13.20 7.14 -20.84
N LEU A 72 11.89 7.09 -21.07
CA LEU A 72 10.89 7.20 -20.02
C LEU A 72 11.02 6.03 -19.04
N ARG A 73 11.17 6.33 -17.75
CA ARG A 73 11.23 5.36 -16.66
C ARG A 73 9.88 5.19 -16.00
N GLN A 74 9.17 6.29 -15.76
CA GLN A 74 7.90 6.26 -15.07
C GLN A 74 7.02 7.45 -15.47
N GLN A 75 5.72 7.21 -15.57
CA GLN A 75 4.68 8.21 -15.69
C GLN A 75 3.75 8.11 -14.48
N VAL A 76 3.46 9.24 -13.84
CA VAL A 76 2.59 9.33 -12.65
C VAL A 76 1.55 10.40 -12.90
N SER A 77 0.27 10.03 -12.82
CA SER A 77 -0.85 10.95 -12.95
C SER A 77 -1.19 11.56 -11.58
N TYR A 78 -1.28 12.89 -11.51
CA TYR A 78 -1.62 13.64 -10.31
C TYR A 78 -2.88 14.48 -10.52
N LEU A 79 -3.69 14.57 -9.48
CA LEU A 79 -4.77 15.53 -9.33
C LEU A 79 -4.58 16.22 -7.98
N ASN A 80 -4.30 17.52 -7.98
CA ASN A 80 -4.15 18.33 -6.76
C ASN A 80 -3.16 17.75 -5.72
N ASN A 81 -1.94 17.41 -6.14
CA ASN A 81 -0.89 16.73 -5.36
C ASN A 81 -1.13 15.25 -5.03
N VAL A 82 -2.30 14.69 -5.34
CA VAL A 82 -2.66 13.30 -5.03
C VAL A 82 -2.51 12.45 -6.29
N LYS A 83 -1.99 11.22 -6.18
CA LYS A 83 -1.96 10.31 -7.33
C LYS A 83 -3.39 9.92 -7.70
N HIS A 84 -3.74 10.09 -8.97
CA HIS A 84 -5.07 9.76 -9.47
C HIS A 84 -4.95 9.36 -10.94
N GLY A 85 -5.46 8.18 -11.29
CA GLY A 85 -5.23 7.51 -12.57
C GLY A 85 -4.00 6.58 -12.54
N ASP A 86 -3.51 6.19 -13.71
CA ASP A 86 -2.46 5.19 -13.80
C ASP A 86 -1.08 5.75 -13.46
N VAL A 87 -0.32 4.93 -12.72
CA VAL A 87 1.14 4.97 -12.67
C VAL A 87 1.69 3.89 -13.57
N ILE A 88 2.48 4.30 -14.56
CA ILE A 88 3.10 3.41 -15.53
C ILE A 88 4.61 3.42 -15.31
N THR A 89 5.19 2.24 -15.12
CA THR A 89 6.65 2.06 -15.06
C THR A 89 7.08 1.31 -16.30
N TYR A 90 8.22 1.71 -16.86
CA TYR A 90 8.77 1.14 -18.09
C TYR A 90 10.10 0.44 -17.79
N TYR A 91 10.45 -0.53 -18.64
CA TYR A 91 11.80 -1.04 -18.75
C TYR A 91 12.71 0.02 -19.38
N GLU A 92 14.02 -0.12 -19.19
CA GLU A 92 15.00 0.74 -19.86
C GLU A 92 15.00 0.54 -21.40
N SER A 93 14.45 -0.57 -21.90
CA SER A 93 14.17 -0.75 -23.33
C SER A 93 13.10 0.21 -23.87
N GLY A 94 12.27 0.80 -23.00
CA GLY A 94 11.09 1.57 -23.34
C GLY A 94 9.78 0.77 -23.31
N SER A 95 9.84 -0.55 -23.21
CA SER A 95 8.65 -1.40 -23.08
C SER A 95 7.97 -1.16 -21.72
N LYS A 96 6.64 -1.25 -21.67
CA LYS A 96 5.88 -1.15 -20.42
C LYS A 96 6.25 -2.31 -19.48
N TYR A 97 6.52 -2.02 -18.21
CA TYR A 97 6.81 -3.01 -17.18
C TYR A 97 5.62 -3.22 -16.24
N GLN A 98 5.00 -2.12 -15.77
CA GLN A 98 3.92 -2.19 -14.80
C GLN A 98 2.93 -1.05 -14.99
N VAL A 99 1.64 -1.34 -14.81
CA VAL A 99 0.57 -0.34 -14.68
C VAL A 99 -0.08 -0.55 -13.32
N THR A 100 -0.18 0.53 -12.54
CA THR A 100 -0.78 0.53 -11.21
C THR A 100 -1.86 1.61 -11.18
N PRO A 101 -3.14 1.24 -11.09
CA PRO A 101 -4.23 2.21 -11.02
C PRO A 101 -4.27 2.84 -9.64
N TYR A 102 -4.39 4.16 -9.58
CA TYR A 102 -4.58 4.90 -8.33
C TYR A 102 -5.90 5.65 -8.34
N VAL A 103 -6.61 5.61 -7.21
CA VAL A 103 -7.75 6.45 -6.90
C VAL A 103 -7.46 7.16 -5.59
N ASN A 104 -7.45 8.49 -5.61
CA ASN A 104 -7.25 9.33 -4.42
C ASN A 104 -6.01 8.99 -3.59
N GLY A 105 -4.91 8.62 -4.26
CA GLY A 105 -3.63 8.32 -3.62
C GLY A 105 -3.44 6.84 -3.29
N GLU A 106 -4.47 6.01 -3.43
CA GLU A 106 -4.46 4.61 -3.07
C GLU A 106 -4.52 3.72 -4.32
N ILE A 107 -3.85 2.57 -4.28
CA ILE A 107 -3.98 1.58 -5.36
C ILE A 107 -5.39 0.98 -5.29
N HIS A 108 -6.14 1.12 -6.38
CA HIS A 108 -7.49 0.58 -6.47
C HIS A 108 -7.75 0.09 -7.90
N GLY A 109 -8.03 -1.20 -8.04
CA GLY A 109 -8.19 -1.89 -9.32
C GLY A 109 -7.08 -2.91 -9.63
N LEU A 110 -6.97 -3.31 -10.90
CA LEU A 110 -6.02 -4.34 -11.33
C LEU A 110 -4.63 -3.76 -11.60
N ARG A 111 -3.66 -4.09 -10.74
CA ARG A 111 -2.25 -3.84 -11.03
C ARG A 111 -1.74 -4.89 -12.01
N LYS A 112 -1.17 -4.46 -13.13
CA LYS A 112 -0.67 -5.35 -14.20
C LYS A 112 0.84 -5.24 -14.33
N LYS A 113 1.52 -6.37 -14.48
CA LYS A 113 2.94 -6.46 -14.86
C LYS A 113 3.08 -7.09 -16.23
N PHE A 114 4.07 -6.66 -16.99
CA PHE A 114 4.34 -7.09 -18.35
C PHE A 114 5.80 -7.52 -18.48
N ARG A 115 6.06 -8.39 -19.44
CA ARG A 115 7.42 -8.77 -19.86
C ARG A 115 7.98 -7.72 -20.81
N VAL A 116 9.28 -7.80 -21.07
CA VAL A 116 9.97 -6.87 -21.99
C VAL A 116 9.41 -6.91 -23.42
N ASP A 117 8.84 -8.04 -23.84
CA ASP A 117 8.18 -8.24 -25.13
C ASP A 117 6.71 -7.76 -25.15
N GLY A 118 6.21 -7.20 -24.04
CA GLY A 118 4.86 -6.67 -23.91
C GLY A 118 3.80 -7.68 -23.49
N ARG A 119 4.12 -8.99 -23.40
CA ARG A 119 3.17 -9.99 -22.92
C ARG A 119 2.88 -9.81 -21.43
N LEU A 120 1.64 -10.10 -21.05
CA LEU A 120 1.19 -10.00 -19.66
C LEU A 120 1.95 -11.01 -18.79
N LEU A 121 2.43 -10.57 -17.64
CA LEU A 121 3.20 -11.37 -16.69
C LEU A 121 2.39 -11.67 -15.44
N ALA A 122 1.65 -10.69 -14.93
CA ALA A 122 0.77 -10.88 -13.78
C ALA A 122 -0.32 -9.81 -13.69
N GLU A 123 -1.43 -10.15 -13.04
CA GLU A 123 -2.50 -9.25 -12.63
C GLU A 123 -2.82 -9.48 -11.16
N VAL A 124 -2.91 -8.41 -10.37
CA VAL A 124 -3.22 -8.47 -8.94
C VAL A 124 -4.33 -7.46 -8.65
N PRO A 125 -5.47 -7.89 -8.09
CA PRO A 125 -6.50 -6.97 -7.64
C PRO A 125 -6.06 -6.27 -6.36
N TYR A 126 -6.35 -4.97 -6.30
CA TYR A 126 -6.10 -4.13 -5.15
C TYR A 126 -7.34 -3.31 -4.82
N VAL A 127 -7.60 -3.14 -3.53
CA VAL A 127 -8.60 -2.22 -2.98
C VAL A 127 -7.93 -1.41 -1.89
N ASN A 128 -7.89 -0.09 -2.05
CA ASN A 128 -7.36 0.86 -1.07
C ASN A 128 -5.96 0.50 -0.55
N ASN A 129 -5.04 0.17 -1.48
CA ASN A 129 -3.68 -0.33 -1.26
C ASN A 129 -3.54 -1.79 -0.79
N GLU A 130 -4.61 -2.44 -0.36
CA GLU A 130 -4.58 -3.85 0.04
C GLU A 130 -4.69 -4.77 -1.17
N ALA A 131 -3.84 -5.80 -1.21
CA ALA A 131 -3.95 -6.83 -2.24
C ALA A 131 -5.10 -7.78 -1.91
N CYS A 132 -5.86 -8.19 -2.92
CA CYS A 132 -7.00 -9.08 -2.75
C CYS A 132 -6.77 -10.39 -3.50
N ARG A 133 -7.58 -11.40 -3.19
CA ARG A 133 -7.57 -12.69 -3.86
C ARG A 133 -7.87 -12.51 -5.36
N GLY A 134 -7.31 -13.40 -6.18
CA GLY A 134 -7.49 -13.35 -7.64
C GLY A 134 -6.22 -13.00 -8.42
N LEU A 135 -5.04 -13.23 -7.83
CA LEU A 135 -3.78 -13.21 -8.56
C LEU A 135 -3.86 -14.08 -9.81
N LYS A 136 -3.42 -13.52 -10.95
CA LYS A 136 -3.13 -14.27 -12.17
C LYS A 136 -1.65 -14.08 -12.51
N GLU A 137 -0.92 -15.17 -12.74
CA GLU A 137 0.44 -15.13 -13.28
C GLU A 137 0.49 -15.96 -14.56
N TYR A 138 1.26 -15.51 -15.55
CA TYR A 138 1.33 -16.15 -16.85
C TYR A 138 2.74 -16.74 -17.07
N LEU A 139 2.78 -17.95 -17.65
CA LEU A 139 3.99 -18.68 -18.01
C LEU A 139 4.66 -18.07 -19.24
N THR A 140 5.82 -18.62 -19.61
CA THR A 140 6.63 -18.03 -20.68
C THR A 140 6.04 -18.15 -22.08
N ASP A 141 5.17 -19.13 -22.29
CA ASP A 141 4.34 -19.35 -23.48
C ASP A 141 3.09 -18.45 -23.50
N GLY A 142 2.66 -17.94 -22.33
CA GLY A 142 1.47 -17.11 -22.15
C GLY A 142 0.32 -17.84 -21.46
N GLU A 143 0.47 -19.12 -21.11
CA GLU A 143 -0.55 -19.86 -20.38
C GLU A 143 -0.70 -19.37 -18.95
N LEU A 144 -1.91 -19.46 -18.40
CA LEU A 144 -2.17 -19.12 -17.01
C LEU A 144 -1.52 -20.17 -16.09
N LYS A 145 -0.73 -19.72 -15.12
CA LYS A 145 -0.24 -20.57 -14.03
C LYS A 145 -1.42 -21.00 -13.17
N THR A 146 -1.59 -22.31 -12.99
CA THR A 146 -2.69 -22.91 -12.20
C THR A 146 -2.25 -23.52 -10.88
N ARG A 147 -0.95 -23.76 -10.70
CA ARG A 147 -0.40 -24.36 -9.47
C ARG A 147 0.16 -23.28 -8.56
N TYR A 148 -0.47 -23.14 -7.39
CA TYR A 148 -0.06 -22.25 -6.32
C TYR A 148 0.05 -23.02 -5.01
N PRO A 149 0.86 -22.53 -4.04
CA PRO A 149 0.96 -23.18 -2.75
C PRO A 149 -0.37 -23.18 -2.01
N THR A 150 -0.62 -24.23 -1.24
CA THR A 150 -1.79 -24.35 -0.35
C THR A 150 -1.35 -24.37 1.10
N ILE A 151 -2.25 -24.03 2.03
CA ILE A 151 -1.96 -24.11 3.46
C ILE A 151 -1.90 -25.56 3.90
N VAL A 152 -0.84 -25.89 4.63
CA VAL A 152 -0.63 -27.18 5.29
C VAL A 152 -0.75 -26.95 6.80
N VAL A 153 -1.54 -27.80 7.45
CA VAL A 153 -1.74 -27.79 8.90
C VAL A 153 -1.30 -29.16 9.42
N GLU A 154 -0.40 -29.17 10.37
CA GLU A 154 0.11 -30.36 11.07
C GLU A 154 -0.28 -30.24 12.55
N GLU A 155 -0.91 -31.27 13.09
CA GLU A 155 -1.25 -31.35 14.52
C GLU A 155 -0.11 -32.00 15.30
N ILE A 156 0.27 -31.38 16.40
CA ILE A 156 1.31 -31.88 17.30
C ILE A 156 0.70 -31.99 18.70
N ASP A 157 0.32 -33.21 19.07
CA ASP A 157 -0.28 -33.54 20.36
C ASP A 157 0.81 -33.86 21.40
N ASN A 158 0.92 -33.00 22.42
CA ASN A 158 1.72 -33.23 23.62
C ASN A 158 0.88 -33.10 24.91
N LEU A 159 -0.43 -33.30 24.83
CA LEU A 159 -1.36 -33.05 25.93
C LEU A 159 -1.01 -33.84 27.19
N LEU A 160 -0.74 -35.14 27.05
CA LEU A 160 -0.41 -36.01 28.18
C LEU A 160 0.94 -35.69 28.84
N ARG A 161 1.86 -35.03 28.13
CA ARG A 161 3.21 -34.75 28.63
C ARG A 161 3.36 -33.34 29.17
N SER A 162 2.73 -32.37 28.52
CA SER A 162 2.94 -30.94 28.79
C SER A 162 1.66 -30.11 28.74
N ASN A 163 0.48 -30.73 28.65
CA ASN A 163 -0.80 -30.03 28.47
C ASN A 163 -0.80 -29.10 27.24
N GLU A 164 0.04 -29.36 26.23
CA GLU A 164 0.19 -28.52 25.04
C GLU A 164 -0.27 -29.28 23.80
N PHE A 165 -1.08 -28.62 22.98
CA PHE A 165 -1.39 -29.02 21.62
C PHE A 165 -0.98 -27.90 20.66
N THR A 166 -0.31 -28.22 19.57
CA THR A 166 0.15 -27.22 18.60
C THR A 166 -0.42 -27.50 17.21
N LEU A 167 -1.01 -26.48 16.60
CA LEU A 167 -1.23 -26.43 15.16
C LEU A 167 -0.03 -25.79 14.50
N ARG A 168 0.74 -26.59 13.76
CA ARG A 168 1.83 -26.09 12.92
C ARG A 168 1.31 -25.81 11.52
N ILE A 169 1.36 -24.54 11.14
CA ILE A 169 0.88 -24.01 9.88
C ILE A 169 2.07 -23.67 8.99
N SER A 170 2.03 -24.16 7.75
CA SER A 170 3.01 -23.87 6.70
C SER A 170 2.31 -23.76 5.34
N VAL A 171 3.08 -23.52 4.28
CA VAL A 171 2.59 -23.58 2.89
C VAL A 171 3.30 -24.68 2.12
N SER A 172 2.58 -25.33 1.20
CA SER A 172 2.98 -26.59 0.55
C SER A 172 4.28 -26.52 -0.28
N ASP A 173 4.70 -25.32 -0.68
CA ASP A 173 5.97 -25.09 -1.38
C ASP A 173 7.12 -24.67 -0.44
N ASN A 174 6.87 -24.69 0.87
CA ASN A 174 7.79 -24.24 1.93
C ASN A 174 8.27 -22.79 1.75
N SER A 175 7.47 -21.92 1.12
CA SER A 175 7.80 -20.50 1.00
C SER A 175 8.00 -19.86 2.37
N LYS A 176 9.13 -19.17 2.51
CA LYS A 176 9.49 -18.40 3.71
C LYS A 176 8.91 -16.99 3.69
N LYS A 177 8.40 -16.55 2.54
CA LYS A 177 7.84 -15.21 2.32
C LYS A 177 6.32 -15.29 2.40
N VAL A 178 5.82 -15.51 3.60
CA VAL A 178 4.39 -15.66 3.87
C VAL A 178 4.03 -14.94 5.17
N VAL A 179 2.88 -14.29 5.16
CA VAL A 179 2.23 -13.72 6.35
C VAL A 179 0.92 -14.47 6.54
N TYR A 180 0.58 -14.81 7.77
CA TYR A 180 -0.64 -15.53 8.09
C TYR A 180 -1.65 -14.62 8.79
N TYR A 181 -2.93 -14.95 8.65
CA TYR A 181 -4.02 -14.30 9.37
C TYR A 181 -5.02 -15.36 9.84
N ILE A 182 -5.71 -15.07 10.93
CA ILE A 182 -6.95 -15.75 11.31
C ILE A 182 -8.10 -14.77 11.15
N GLY A 183 -9.10 -15.12 10.35
CA GLY A 183 -10.22 -14.25 10.03
C GLY A 183 -10.76 -14.53 8.63
N GLU A 184 -11.54 -13.60 8.08
CA GLU A 184 -12.24 -13.79 6.81
C GLU A 184 -11.68 -12.88 5.70
N LEU A 185 -11.98 -13.26 4.46
CA LEU A 185 -11.89 -12.36 3.31
C LEU A 185 -13.24 -11.64 3.13
N ASP A 186 -13.20 -10.37 2.73
CA ASP A 186 -14.41 -9.64 2.36
C ASP A 186 -14.97 -10.11 1.00
N GLU A 187 -16.10 -9.53 0.59
CA GLU A 187 -16.78 -9.87 -0.68
C GLU A 187 -15.90 -9.59 -1.92
N GLN A 188 -14.90 -8.72 -1.82
CA GLN A 188 -13.94 -8.42 -2.87
C GLN A 188 -12.71 -9.35 -2.82
N GLY A 189 -12.65 -10.25 -1.84
CA GLY A 189 -11.56 -11.18 -1.61
C GLY A 189 -10.34 -10.53 -0.93
N CYS A 190 -10.48 -9.35 -0.35
CA CYS A 190 -9.44 -8.68 0.43
C CYS A 190 -9.47 -9.19 1.88
N ILE A 191 -8.36 -9.06 2.60
CA ILE A 191 -8.31 -9.47 4.00
C ILE A 191 -9.16 -8.49 4.81
N SER A 192 -10.13 -9.02 5.56
CA SER A 192 -11.03 -8.18 6.35
C SER A 192 -10.27 -7.43 7.46
N ALA A 193 -10.77 -6.25 7.82
CA ALA A 193 -10.14 -5.38 8.81
C ALA A 193 -10.11 -5.97 10.23
N ASP A 194 -10.98 -6.94 10.52
CA ASP A 194 -11.03 -7.70 11.78
C ASP A 194 -10.11 -8.93 11.79
N ALA A 195 -9.52 -9.29 10.65
CA ALA A 195 -8.61 -10.43 10.57
C ALA A 195 -7.34 -10.19 11.40
N MET A 196 -7.03 -11.11 12.29
CA MET A 196 -5.86 -11.04 13.15
C MET A 196 -4.62 -11.50 12.39
N ARG A 197 -3.69 -10.58 12.14
CA ARG A 197 -2.37 -10.89 11.57
C ARG A 197 -1.51 -11.68 12.57
N LEU A 198 -0.91 -12.77 12.09
CA LEU A 198 -0.01 -13.63 12.85
C LEU A 198 1.38 -13.66 12.23
N GLU A 199 2.40 -13.49 13.07
CA GLU A 199 3.80 -13.54 12.65
C GLU A 199 4.38 -14.95 12.86
N PRO A 200 4.96 -15.57 11.82
CA PRO A 200 5.66 -16.84 11.94
C PRO A 200 6.79 -16.77 12.98
N GLN A 201 6.86 -17.75 13.89
CA GLN A 201 7.98 -17.85 14.85
C GLN A 201 9.28 -18.28 14.17
N ARG A 202 9.18 -18.86 12.97
CA ARG A 202 10.30 -19.27 12.12
C ARG A 202 9.97 -18.96 10.67
N PRO A 203 10.96 -18.84 9.76
CA PRO A 203 10.70 -18.49 8.36
C PRO A 203 9.65 -19.39 7.70
N GLY A 204 8.46 -18.84 7.44
CA GLY A 204 7.34 -19.51 6.78
C GLY A 204 6.50 -20.47 7.65
N VAL A 205 6.85 -20.67 8.93
CA VAL A 205 6.16 -21.62 9.82
C VAL A 205 5.58 -20.88 11.01
N LEU A 206 4.26 -21.01 11.17
CA LEU A 206 3.48 -20.47 12.27
C LEU A 206 3.03 -21.63 13.17
N ASP A 207 3.40 -21.61 14.44
CA ASP A 207 2.89 -22.52 15.46
C ASP A 207 1.79 -21.77 16.26
N ILE A 208 0.54 -22.27 16.25
CA ILE A 208 -0.54 -21.84 17.16
C ILE A 208 -0.62 -22.86 18.30
N LYS A 209 -0.45 -22.38 19.53
CA LYS A 209 -0.34 -23.23 20.72
C LYS A 209 -1.58 -23.12 21.59
N TYR A 210 -2.10 -24.27 22.00
CA TYR A 210 -3.20 -24.43 22.92
C TYR A 210 -2.69 -25.10 24.19
N HIS A 211 -3.08 -24.56 25.34
CA HIS A 211 -2.75 -25.13 26.64
C HIS A 211 -4.04 -25.70 27.26
N LEU A 212 -4.14 -27.02 27.30
CA LEU A 212 -5.29 -27.73 27.85
C LEU A 212 -4.84 -28.61 29.02
N GLY A 213 -5.20 -28.25 30.25
CA GLY A 213 -5.10 -29.13 31.41
C GLY A 213 -6.14 -30.27 31.39
N PRO A 214 -6.01 -31.25 32.30
CA PRO A 214 -6.90 -32.40 32.44
C PRO A 214 -8.40 -32.04 32.41
N GLY A 215 -9.17 -32.75 31.59
CA GLY A 215 -10.62 -32.56 31.45
C GLY A 215 -11.06 -31.36 30.61
N MET A 216 -10.12 -30.52 30.12
CA MET A 216 -10.46 -29.42 29.22
C MET A 216 -10.57 -29.89 27.77
N PHE A 217 -11.45 -29.23 27.02
CA PHE A 217 -11.65 -29.45 25.60
C PHE A 217 -11.78 -28.12 24.85
N ILE A 218 -11.44 -28.14 23.57
CA ILE A 218 -11.59 -27.02 22.64
C ILE A 218 -12.30 -27.53 21.39
N MET A 219 -13.29 -26.77 20.94
CA MET A 219 -13.93 -26.93 19.64
C MET A 219 -14.03 -25.56 18.98
N GLU A 220 -13.34 -25.36 17.86
CA GLU A 220 -13.35 -24.10 17.12
C GLU A 220 -13.19 -24.34 15.61
N GLU A 221 -13.76 -23.44 14.82
CA GLU A 221 -13.49 -23.35 13.38
C GLU A 221 -12.54 -22.18 13.16
N LEU A 222 -11.36 -22.46 12.61
CA LEU A 222 -10.39 -21.45 12.21
C LEU A 222 -10.48 -21.23 10.70
N ASN A 223 -10.60 -19.99 10.25
CA ASN A 223 -10.24 -19.64 8.87
C ASN A 223 -8.83 -19.09 8.84
N ILE A 224 -7.89 -19.89 8.30
CA ILE A 224 -6.48 -19.53 8.19
C ILE A 224 -6.25 -18.94 6.80
N ILE A 225 -5.77 -17.70 6.73
CA ILE A 225 -5.39 -17.04 5.48
C ILE A 225 -3.87 -16.96 5.41
N ALA A 226 -3.30 -17.22 4.23
CA ALA A 226 -1.87 -17.07 3.96
C ALA A 226 -1.66 -16.15 2.76
N VAL A 227 -0.85 -15.11 2.96
CA VAL A 227 -0.39 -14.18 1.92
C VAL A 227 1.03 -14.55 1.54
N VAL A 228 1.20 -15.31 0.46
CA VAL A 228 2.49 -15.79 -0.03
C VAL A 228 3.05 -14.84 -1.09
N GLN A 229 4.29 -14.40 -0.95
CA GLN A 229 4.98 -13.67 -2.02
C GLN A 229 5.51 -14.65 -3.07
N THR A 230 4.99 -14.57 -4.29
CA THR A 230 5.45 -15.41 -5.41
C THR A 230 6.88 -15.08 -5.83
N ARG A 231 7.46 -15.94 -6.68
CA ARG A 231 8.78 -15.68 -7.29
C ARG A 231 8.84 -14.38 -8.09
N LEU A 232 7.70 -13.91 -8.62
CA LEU A 232 7.57 -12.62 -9.34
C LEU A 232 7.33 -11.44 -8.39
N GLY A 233 7.37 -11.68 -7.08
CA GLY A 233 7.16 -10.69 -6.05
C GLY A 233 5.70 -10.26 -5.90
N ASN A 234 4.74 -11.03 -6.40
CA ASN A 234 3.31 -10.72 -6.28
C ASN A 234 2.74 -11.36 -5.00
N PRO A 235 1.79 -10.72 -4.32
CA PRO A 235 1.04 -11.37 -3.24
C PRO A 235 0.06 -12.39 -3.85
N TYR A 236 0.07 -13.60 -3.31
CA TYR A 236 -0.88 -14.66 -3.57
C TYR A 236 -1.63 -14.97 -2.27
N ILE A 237 -2.95 -14.86 -2.28
CA ILE A 237 -3.80 -15.09 -1.11
C ILE A 237 -4.50 -16.43 -1.28
N THR A 238 -4.34 -17.30 -0.27
CA THR A 238 -5.04 -18.58 -0.15
C THR A 238 -5.57 -18.71 1.27
N GLU A 239 -6.66 -19.44 1.44
CA GLU A 239 -7.25 -19.67 2.76
C GLU A 239 -7.57 -21.15 2.97
N LYS A 240 -7.72 -21.54 4.23
CA LYS A 240 -8.11 -22.89 4.63
C LYS A 240 -8.92 -22.82 5.92
N LYS A 241 -10.17 -23.27 5.85
CA LYS A 241 -10.97 -23.58 7.04
C LYS A 241 -10.46 -24.84 7.70
N TYR A 242 -10.36 -24.81 9.02
CA TYR A 242 -9.85 -25.91 9.85
C TYR A 242 -10.74 -26.08 11.08
N ASN A 243 -11.35 -27.26 11.21
CA ASN A 243 -12.16 -27.60 12.37
C ASN A 243 -11.26 -28.26 13.41
N LEU A 244 -11.03 -27.57 14.52
CA LEU A 244 -10.25 -28.05 15.63
C LEU A 244 -11.17 -28.69 16.67
N ALA A 245 -10.88 -29.92 17.06
CA ALA A 245 -11.55 -30.61 18.16
C ALA A 245 -10.50 -31.35 18.98
N ILE A 246 -10.20 -30.84 20.18
CA ILE A 246 -9.17 -31.36 21.07
C ILE A 246 -9.79 -31.58 22.44
N GLU A 247 -9.45 -32.69 23.10
CA GLU A 247 -9.83 -33.00 24.48
C GLU A 247 -8.61 -33.56 25.21
N ASN A 248 -8.25 -32.99 26.38
CA ASN A 248 -7.22 -33.57 27.24
C ASN A 248 -7.86 -34.55 28.24
N ARG A 249 -7.67 -35.85 27.98
CA ARG A 249 -8.16 -36.95 28.84
C ARG A 249 -7.17 -37.42 29.91
N GLY A 250 -6.04 -36.71 30.06
CA GLY A 250 -5.00 -37.01 31.04
C GLY A 250 -5.40 -36.79 32.49
#